data_AF-A0A8D1AZK2-F1
#
_entry.id   AF-A0A8D1AZK2-F1
#
_cell.length_a   1.000
_cell.length_b   1.000
_cell.length_c   1.000
_cell.angle_alpha   90.00
_cell.angle_beta   90.00
_cell.angle_gamma   90.00
#
_symmetry.space_group_name_H-M   'P 1'
#
loop_
_entity.id
_entity.type
_entity.pdbx_description
1 polymer ?
#
loop_
_entity_poly.entity_id
_entity_poly.type
_entity_poly.pdbx_seq_one_letter_code
_entity_poly.pdbx_strand_id
1 'polypeptide(L)'
;MLLPLAWGSLFFPGLFGLCTWGLRRARPAWTYNDCVMISTRLVSSVQAVLATGSGIIIIRSCSNVVTDRHWLAREYVWFLIPYMVYDSYAMYLCEWYRAGDQSSRQPLTIFRNFLSKNRLMITHHVVILCVLVPVAQLKQQHTLLYKVNGILTLTTFFFCRILLFPFMYWSYGQQQGLSLLQVPSRIPFYCNVANAFLVAPQIYWFSLLCKKAARLFSAPSAKKDG
;
A
#
# COMPACT_ATOMS: atom_id res chain seq x y z
N MET A 1 20.20 -6.32 -1.81
CA MET A 1 19.05 -6.76 -2.63
C MET A 1 18.36 -8.00 -2.08
N LEU A 2 19.02 -9.18 -1.95
CA LEU A 2 18.38 -10.36 -1.32
C LEU A 2 18.29 -10.27 0.20
N LEU A 3 19.21 -9.56 0.85
CA LEU A 3 19.23 -9.46 2.31
C LEU A 3 17.97 -8.76 2.89
N PRO A 4 17.51 -7.59 2.39
CA PRO A 4 16.26 -6.99 2.87
C PRO A 4 15.03 -7.84 2.56
N LEU A 5 15.04 -8.58 1.45
CA LEU A 5 13.98 -9.52 1.10
C LEU A 5 13.88 -10.64 2.15
N ALA A 6 15.03 -11.24 2.51
CA ALA A 6 15.09 -12.27 3.55
C ALA A 6 14.65 -11.74 4.92
N TRP A 7 15.14 -10.55 5.30
CA TRP A 7 14.72 -9.88 6.54
C TRP A 7 13.22 -9.59 6.56
N GLY A 8 12.64 -9.08 5.47
CA GLY A 8 11.20 -8.85 5.37
C GLY A 8 10.39 -10.15 5.47
N SER A 9 10.81 -11.19 4.75
CA SER A 9 10.14 -12.50 4.77
C SER A 9 10.16 -13.20 6.13
N LEU A 10 11.16 -12.91 6.97
CA LEU A 10 11.20 -13.40 8.35
C LEU A 10 10.43 -12.46 9.30
N PHE A 11 10.60 -11.15 9.14
CA PHE A 11 10.08 -10.13 10.03
C PHE A 11 8.56 -10.08 10.07
N PHE A 12 7.87 -10.04 8.91
CA PHE A 12 6.42 -9.87 8.90
C PHE A 12 5.65 -11.10 9.41
N PRO A 13 5.95 -12.33 8.95
CA PRO A 13 5.33 -13.53 9.51
C PRO A 13 5.72 -13.78 10.98
N GLY A 14 6.97 -13.47 11.34
CA GLY A 14 7.45 -13.58 12.73
C GLY A 14 6.72 -12.63 13.67
N LEU A 15 6.57 -11.36 13.28
CA LEU A 15 5.81 -10.37 14.04
C LEU A 15 4.34 -10.76 14.15
N PHE A 16 3.72 -11.25 13.08
CA PHE A 16 2.35 -11.77 13.10
C PHE A 16 2.18 -12.91 14.09
N GLY A 17 3.09 -13.90 14.07
CA GLY A 17 3.07 -15.03 15.00
C GLY A 17 3.24 -14.59 16.45
N LEU A 18 4.20 -13.71 16.73
CA LEU A 18 4.46 -13.16 18.06
C LEU A 18 3.28 -12.32 18.58
N CYS A 19 2.69 -11.45 17.74
CA CYS A 19 1.50 -10.69 18.10
C CYS A 19 0.33 -11.61 18.42
N THR A 20 0.09 -12.63 17.58
CA THR A 20 -1.02 -13.57 17.78
C THR A 20 -0.82 -14.40 19.03
N TRP A 21 0.40 -14.88 19.27
CA TRP A 21 0.75 -15.60 20.50
C TRP A 21 0.61 -14.72 21.75
N GLY A 22 1.13 -13.49 21.70
CA GLY A 22 1.04 -12.54 22.81
C GLY A 22 -0.41 -12.16 23.13
N LEU A 23 -1.24 -11.91 22.12
CA LEU A 23 -2.67 -11.62 22.29
C LEU A 23 -3.41 -12.81 22.90
N ARG A 24 -3.13 -14.04 22.45
CA ARG A 24 -3.71 -15.25 23.03
C ARG A 24 -3.34 -15.44 24.48
N ARG A 25 -2.08 -15.13 24.85
CA ARG A 25 -1.61 -15.23 26.25
C ARG A 25 -2.18 -14.13 27.14
N ALA A 26 -2.31 -12.91 26.62
CA ALA A 26 -2.81 -11.77 27.37
C ALA A 26 -4.34 -11.76 27.52
N ARG A 27 -5.08 -12.30 26.55
CA ARG A 27 -6.55 -12.32 26.53
C ARG A 27 -7.09 -13.72 26.13
N PRO A 28 -7.13 -14.68 27.07
CA PRO A 28 -7.62 -16.04 26.79
C PRO A 28 -9.09 -16.10 26.37
N ALA A 29 -9.88 -15.07 26.70
CA ALA A 29 -11.31 -14.97 26.38
C ALA A 29 -11.59 -14.57 24.92
N TRP A 30 -10.57 -14.16 24.14
CA TRP A 30 -10.77 -13.74 22.75
C TRP A 30 -10.76 -14.93 21.80
N THR A 31 -11.61 -14.87 20.78
CA THR A 31 -11.63 -15.91 19.75
C THR A 31 -10.32 -15.88 18.95
N TYR A 32 -9.98 -17.02 18.37
CA TYR A 32 -8.79 -17.12 17.52
C TYR A 32 -8.87 -16.15 16.31
N ASN A 33 -10.08 -15.93 15.79
CA ASN A 33 -10.36 -14.99 14.70
C ASN A 33 -10.04 -13.54 15.08
N ASP A 34 -10.43 -13.12 16.28
CA ASP A 34 -10.17 -11.77 16.78
C ASP A 34 -8.67 -11.53 16.96
N CYS A 35 -7.95 -12.51 17.52
CA CYS A 35 -6.50 -12.44 17.70
C CYS A 35 -5.79 -12.29 16.35
N VAL A 36 -6.15 -13.11 15.36
CA VAL A 36 -5.54 -13.06 14.02
C VAL A 36 -5.84 -11.73 13.32
N MET A 37 -7.10 -11.26 13.36
CA MET A 37 -7.49 -9.98 12.75
C MET A 37 -6.76 -8.79 13.36
N ILE A 38 -6.61 -8.75 14.68
CA ILE A 38 -5.90 -7.67 15.38
C ILE A 38 -4.40 -7.74 15.07
N SER A 39 -3.80 -8.94 15.07
CA SER A 39 -2.40 -9.12 14.67
C SER A 39 -2.14 -8.63 13.24
N THR A 40 -3.03 -8.92 12.29
CA THR A 40 -2.89 -8.42 10.91
C THR A 40 -2.85 -6.89 10.90
N ARG A 41 -3.80 -6.22 11.59
CA ARG A 41 -3.86 -4.76 11.66
C ARG A 41 -2.62 -4.14 12.33
N LEU A 42 -2.08 -4.80 13.37
CA LEU A 42 -0.85 -4.36 14.04
C LEU A 42 0.35 -4.41 13.09
N VAL A 43 0.53 -5.52 12.36
CA VAL A 43 1.62 -5.67 11.39
C VAL A 43 1.49 -4.64 10.26
N SER A 44 0.28 -4.40 9.74
CA SER A 44 0.04 -3.35 8.74
C SER A 44 0.34 -1.96 9.27
N SER A 45 0.04 -1.69 10.56
CA SER A 45 0.34 -0.41 11.20
C SER A 45 1.84 -0.18 11.36
N VAL A 46 2.59 -1.21 11.78
CA VAL A 46 4.06 -1.17 11.84
C VAL A 46 4.63 -0.86 10.46
N GLN A 47 4.10 -1.49 9.41
CA GLN A 47 4.57 -1.19 8.07
C GLN A 47 4.24 0.23 7.62
N ALA A 48 3.07 0.76 7.97
CA ALA A 48 2.73 2.15 7.67
C ALA A 48 3.70 3.14 8.34
N VAL A 49 4.12 2.87 9.58
CA VAL A 49 5.13 3.67 10.29
C VAL A 49 6.50 3.56 9.61
N LEU A 50 6.94 2.36 9.25
CA LEU A 50 8.22 2.16 8.53
C LEU A 50 8.21 2.82 7.15
N ALA A 51 7.09 2.79 6.43
CA ALA A 51 6.92 3.46 5.14
C ALA A 51 7.00 4.98 5.28
N THR A 52 6.33 5.52 6.30
CA THR A 52 6.33 6.96 6.59
C THR A 52 7.70 7.42 7.05
N GLY A 53 8.34 6.69 7.97
CA GLY A 53 9.67 6.98 8.49
C GLY A 53 10.73 6.94 7.40
N SER A 54 10.74 5.88 6.57
CA SER A 54 11.65 5.78 5.42
C SER A 54 11.43 6.92 4.42
N GLY A 55 10.18 7.29 4.14
CA GLY A 55 9.83 8.46 3.32
C GLY A 55 10.39 9.77 3.87
N ILE A 56 10.25 10.04 5.18
CA ILE A 56 10.78 11.25 5.83
C ILE A 56 12.30 11.29 5.78
N ILE A 57 12.97 10.16 6.04
CA ILE A 57 14.43 10.06 5.99
C ILE A 57 14.95 10.36 4.59
N ILE A 58 14.32 9.78 3.56
CA ILE A 58 14.67 10.04 2.16
C ILE A 58 14.52 11.53 1.84
N ILE A 59 13.43 12.17 2.31
CA ILE A 59 13.20 13.61 2.11
C ILE A 59 14.28 14.47 2.74
N ARG A 60 14.67 14.17 3.99
CA ARG A 60 15.69 14.96 4.69
C ARG A 60 17.09 14.73 4.15
N SER A 61 17.36 13.53 3.63
CA SER A 61 18.70 13.15 3.17
C SER A 61 19.00 13.53 1.72
N CYS A 62 17.98 13.78 0.89
CA CYS A 62 18.19 14.15 -0.51
C CYS A 62 17.80 15.61 -0.76
N SER A 63 18.73 16.40 -1.31
CA SER A 63 18.43 17.76 -1.81
C SER A 63 17.40 17.71 -2.95
N ASN A 64 17.48 16.69 -3.82
CA ASN A 64 16.44 16.37 -4.78
C ASN A 64 16.06 14.89 -4.72
N VAL A 65 15.15 14.53 -3.79
CA VAL A 65 14.55 13.18 -3.62
C VAL A 65 14.14 12.50 -4.92
N VAL A 66 13.78 13.30 -5.91
CA VAL A 66 13.24 12.82 -7.18
C VAL A 66 14.34 12.56 -8.22
N THR A 67 15.52 13.18 -8.11
CA THR A 67 16.66 12.99 -9.04
C THR A 67 17.71 12.07 -8.42
N ASP A 68 17.89 12.17 -7.11
CA ASP A 68 18.82 11.38 -6.34
C ASP A 68 18.16 10.07 -5.94
N ARG A 69 18.71 8.95 -6.42
CA ARG A 69 18.28 7.64 -5.93
C ARG A 69 18.87 7.44 -4.54
N HIS A 70 18.05 7.60 -3.51
CA HIS A 70 18.47 7.23 -2.17
C HIS A 70 18.55 5.70 -2.06
N TRP A 71 19.65 5.16 -1.53
CA TRP A 71 19.84 3.72 -1.34
C TRP A 71 18.71 3.10 -0.50
N LEU A 72 18.21 3.85 0.50
CA LEU A 72 17.09 3.43 1.35
C LEU A 72 15.82 3.18 0.53
N ALA A 73 15.51 3.99 -0.49
CA ALA A 73 14.35 3.78 -1.32
C ALA A 73 14.43 2.45 -2.08
N ARG A 74 15.63 2.08 -2.57
CA ARG A 74 15.85 0.82 -3.30
C ARG A 74 15.74 -0.38 -2.38
N GLU A 75 16.39 -0.37 -1.22
CA GLU A 75 16.32 -1.51 -0.29
C GLU A 75 14.92 -1.63 0.35
N TYR A 76 14.22 -0.52 0.57
CA TYR A 76 12.85 -0.53 1.11
C TYR A 76 11.83 -1.16 0.15
N VAL A 77 11.98 -1.01 -1.17
CA VAL A 77 11.15 -1.72 -2.15
C VAL A 77 11.31 -3.24 -2.01
N TRP A 78 12.52 -3.73 -1.80
CA TRP A 78 12.77 -5.16 -1.56
C TRP A 78 12.19 -5.65 -0.22
N PHE A 79 12.17 -4.79 0.80
CA PHE A 79 11.52 -5.06 2.08
C PHE A 79 9.98 -4.99 2.00
N LEU A 80 9.43 -4.23 1.05
CA LEU A 80 7.98 -4.09 0.83
C LEU A 80 7.35 -5.31 0.13
N ILE A 81 8.10 -6.02 -0.70
CA ILE A 81 7.58 -7.20 -1.43
C ILE A 81 7.09 -8.29 -0.45
N PRO A 82 7.88 -8.75 0.54
CA PRO A 82 7.45 -9.74 1.52
C PRO A 82 6.24 -9.28 2.32
N TYR A 83 6.14 -7.99 2.66
CA TYR A 83 4.98 -7.43 3.34
C TYR A 83 3.71 -7.62 2.51
N MET A 84 3.74 -7.25 1.23
CA MET A 84 2.56 -7.32 0.36
C MET A 84 2.08 -8.77 0.17
N VAL A 85 3.01 -9.71 0.08
CA VAL A 85 2.72 -11.15 0.00
C VAL A 85 2.12 -11.65 1.32
N TYR A 86 2.74 -11.28 2.45
CA TYR A 86 2.27 -11.63 3.78
C TYR A 86 0.87 -11.06 4.08
N ASP A 87 0.62 -9.78 3.78
CA ASP A 87 -0.65 -9.11 4.09
C ASP A 87 -1.80 -9.74 3.30
N SER A 88 -1.57 -10.06 2.03
CA SER A 88 -2.50 -10.82 1.18
C SER A 88 -2.81 -12.21 1.75
N TYR A 89 -1.78 -12.91 2.22
CA TYR A 89 -1.94 -14.22 2.86
C TYR A 89 -2.69 -14.13 4.20
N ALA A 90 -2.36 -13.16 5.05
CA ALA A 90 -2.99 -12.96 6.34
C ALA A 90 -4.49 -12.60 6.19
N MET A 91 -4.83 -11.77 5.20
CA MET A 91 -6.23 -11.48 4.86
C MET A 91 -6.97 -12.73 4.35
N TYR A 92 -6.33 -13.56 3.53
CA TYR A 92 -6.92 -14.84 3.11
C TYR A 92 -7.16 -15.77 4.31
N LEU A 93 -6.19 -15.84 5.22
CA LEU A 93 -6.25 -16.66 6.42
C LEU A 93 -7.39 -16.20 7.35
N CYS A 94 -7.59 -14.89 7.51
CA CYS A 94 -8.75 -14.33 8.25
C CYS A 94 -10.08 -14.78 7.65
N GLU A 95 -10.23 -14.72 6.32
CA GLU A 95 -11.46 -15.14 5.64
C GLU A 95 -11.65 -16.66 5.73
N TRP A 96 -10.56 -17.43 5.67
CA TRP A 96 -10.57 -18.88 5.83
C TRP A 96 -11.08 -19.30 7.21
N TYR A 97 -10.53 -18.74 8.29
CA TYR A 97 -10.99 -19.07 9.63
C TYR A 97 -12.41 -18.56 9.92
N ARG A 98 -12.81 -17.43 9.32
CA ARG A 98 -14.19 -16.94 9.37
C ARG A 98 -15.17 -17.84 8.62
N ALA A 99 -14.75 -18.45 7.52
CA ALA A 99 -15.56 -19.37 6.73
C ALA A 99 -15.58 -20.80 7.31
N GLY A 100 -14.55 -21.20 8.06
CA GLY A 100 -14.46 -22.51 8.71
C GLY A 100 -15.55 -22.78 9.74
N ASP A 101 -16.18 -21.74 10.27
CA ASP A 101 -17.34 -21.83 11.18
C ASP A 101 -18.65 -22.19 10.43
N GLN A 102 -18.68 -22.04 9.09
CA GLN A 102 -19.78 -22.46 8.20
C GLN A 102 -19.42 -23.76 7.47
N SER A 103 -19.81 -24.89 8.07
CA SER A 103 -19.26 -26.24 7.95
C SER A 103 -19.28 -27.00 6.59
N SER A 104 -19.28 -26.37 5.40
CA SER A 104 -19.15 -27.13 4.14
C SER A 104 -18.89 -26.25 2.90
N ARG A 105 -17.68 -25.70 2.74
CA ARG A 105 -17.31 -25.01 1.48
C ARG A 105 -15.94 -25.44 1.00
N GLN A 106 -15.87 -25.83 -0.28
CA GLN A 106 -14.63 -26.19 -0.95
C GLN A 106 -13.61 -25.04 -0.88
N PRO A 107 -12.30 -25.32 -0.73
CA PRO A 107 -11.26 -24.30 -0.62
C PRO A 107 -11.29 -23.29 -1.77
N LEU A 108 -11.61 -23.77 -2.97
CA LEU A 108 -11.70 -22.97 -4.19
C LEU A 108 -12.85 -21.94 -4.14
N THR A 109 -13.96 -22.29 -3.52
CA THR A 109 -15.12 -21.39 -3.35
C THR A 109 -14.79 -20.30 -2.33
N ILE A 110 -14.07 -20.63 -1.26
CA ILE A 110 -13.60 -19.65 -0.26
C ILE A 110 -12.61 -18.69 -0.92
N PHE A 111 -11.65 -19.21 -1.69
CA PHE A 111 -10.69 -18.38 -2.43
C PHE A 111 -11.37 -17.48 -3.47
N ARG A 112 -12.32 -18.00 -4.26
CA ARG A 112 -13.09 -17.20 -5.23
C ARG A 112 -13.91 -16.11 -4.54
N ASN A 113 -14.53 -16.44 -3.41
CA ASN A 113 -15.28 -15.47 -2.60
C ASN A 113 -14.36 -14.40 -2.01
N PHE A 114 -13.16 -14.78 -1.54
CA PHE A 114 -12.14 -13.86 -1.07
C PHE A 114 -11.69 -12.90 -2.19
N LEU A 115 -11.40 -13.41 -3.39
CA LEU A 115 -11.05 -12.57 -4.55
C LEU A 115 -12.18 -11.62 -4.93
N SER A 116 -13.42 -12.09 -4.93
CA SER A 116 -14.58 -11.28 -5.32
C SER A 116 -14.88 -10.18 -4.30
N LYS A 117 -14.86 -10.51 -3.00
CA LYS A 117 -15.13 -9.55 -1.92
C LYS A 117 -14.01 -8.54 -1.74
N ASN A 118 -12.75 -8.98 -1.82
CA ASN A 118 -11.58 -8.13 -1.58
C ASN A 118 -10.90 -7.69 -2.88
N ARG A 119 -11.63 -7.68 -4.00
CA ARG A 119 -11.12 -7.39 -5.35
C ARG A 119 -10.28 -6.11 -5.38
N LEU A 120 -10.76 -5.04 -4.74
CA LEU A 120 -10.04 -3.76 -4.69
C LEU A 120 -8.67 -3.89 -4.01
N MET A 121 -8.61 -4.50 -2.83
CA MET A 121 -7.38 -4.64 -2.06
C MET A 121 -6.40 -5.57 -2.79
N ILE A 122 -6.86 -6.69 -3.34
CA ILE A 122 -5.99 -7.64 -4.04
C ILE A 122 -5.46 -7.02 -5.34
N THR A 123 -6.33 -6.38 -6.14
CA THR A 123 -5.89 -5.66 -7.35
C THR A 123 -4.88 -4.57 -7.00
N HIS A 124 -5.08 -3.83 -5.91
CA HIS A 124 -4.11 -2.84 -5.41
C HIS A 124 -2.74 -3.47 -5.09
N HIS A 125 -2.70 -4.59 -4.36
CA HIS A 125 -1.44 -5.27 -4.01
C HIS A 125 -0.72 -5.82 -5.25
N VAL A 126 -1.46 -6.43 -6.18
CA VAL A 126 -0.92 -6.94 -7.44
C VAL A 126 -0.36 -5.81 -8.30
N VAL A 127 -1.09 -4.71 -8.45
CA VAL A 127 -0.62 -3.54 -9.22
C VAL A 127 0.63 -2.93 -8.58
N ILE A 128 0.68 -2.80 -7.25
CA ILE A 128 1.88 -2.31 -6.56
C ILE A 128 3.06 -3.25 -6.83
N LEU A 129 2.91 -4.57 -6.68
CA LEU A 129 4.00 -5.50 -6.91
C LEU A 129 4.46 -5.51 -8.39
N CYS A 130 3.53 -5.55 -9.33
CA CYS A 130 3.84 -5.63 -10.76
C CYS A 130 4.33 -4.31 -11.36
N VAL A 131 4.03 -3.15 -10.75
CA VAL A 131 4.50 -1.85 -11.24
C VAL A 131 5.71 -1.36 -10.45
N LEU A 132 5.64 -1.33 -9.12
CA LEU A 132 6.69 -0.73 -8.28
C LEU A 132 8.03 -1.45 -8.42
N VAL A 133 8.01 -2.78 -8.51
CA VAL A 133 9.23 -3.60 -8.61
C VAL A 133 9.98 -3.33 -9.91
N PRO A 134 9.38 -3.49 -11.11
CA PRO A 134 10.08 -3.16 -12.35
C PRO A 134 10.45 -1.67 -12.43
N VAL A 135 9.59 -0.74 -12.02
CA VAL A 135 9.90 0.71 -12.00
C VAL A 135 11.16 1.00 -11.16
N ALA A 136 11.31 0.37 -9.99
CA ALA A 136 12.46 0.57 -9.12
C ALA A 136 13.75 -0.09 -9.63
N GLN A 137 13.62 -1.19 -10.39
CA GLN A 137 14.75 -1.94 -10.94
C GLN A 137 15.23 -1.44 -12.30
N LEU A 138 14.37 -0.77 -13.09
CA LEU A 138 14.74 -0.25 -14.40
C LEU A 138 15.81 0.85 -14.27
N LYS A 139 17.06 0.46 -14.57
CA LYS A 139 18.18 1.38 -14.75
C LYS A 139 17.91 2.15 -16.05
N GLN A 140 17.90 3.48 -16.00
CA GLN A 140 17.53 4.27 -17.17
C GLN A 140 18.51 4.03 -18.32
N GLN A 141 18.01 3.45 -19.41
CA GLN A 141 18.79 3.27 -20.62
C GLN A 141 18.10 3.78 -21.89
N HIS A 142 16.84 4.23 -21.86
CA HIS A 142 16.25 4.96 -22.99
C HIS A 142 15.27 6.05 -22.53
N THR A 143 15.37 7.25 -23.12
CA THR A 143 14.53 8.42 -22.81
C THR A 143 13.03 8.12 -22.89
N LEU A 144 12.61 7.24 -23.81
CA LEU A 144 11.21 6.82 -23.97
C LEU A 144 10.74 5.94 -22.81
N LEU A 145 11.52 4.92 -22.44
CA LEU A 145 11.23 4.06 -21.28
C LEU A 145 11.17 4.87 -19.99
N TYR A 146 12.02 5.88 -19.83
CA TYR A 146 11.95 6.76 -18.68
C TYR A 146 10.67 7.63 -18.66
N LYS A 147 10.23 8.17 -19.80
CA LYS A 147 8.97 8.92 -19.91
C LYS A 147 7.77 8.03 -19.61
N VAL A 148 7.71 6.84 -20.20
CA VAL A 148 6.64 5.85 -19.97
C VAL A 148 6.62 5.40 -18.50
N ASN A 149 7.78 5.10 -17.90
CA ASN A 149 7.91 4.74 -16.49
C ASN A 149 7.45 5.87 -15.56
N GLY A 150 7.75 7.13 -15.92
CA GLY A 150 7.28 8.31 -15.22
C GLY A 150 5.75 8.47 -15.27
N ILE A 151 5.14 8.34 -16.45
CA ILE A 151 3.67 8.35 -16.61
C ILE A 151 3.05 7.19 -15.84
N LEU A 152 3.58 5.98 -15.99
CA LEU A 152 3.06 4.78 -15.31
C LEU A 152 3.09 4.96 -13.79
N THR A 153 4.18 5.50 -13.25
CA THR A 153 4.30 5.79 -11.81
C THR A 153 3.29 6.85 -11.36
N LEU A 154 3.13 7.93 -12.14
CA LEU A 154 2.19 9.01 -11.83
C LEU A 154 0.74 8.50 -11.83
N THR A 155 0.35 7.78 -12.88
CA THR A 155 -0.96 7.15 -13.04
C THR A 155 -1.22 6.16 -11.90
N THR A 156 -0.26 5.27 -11.62
CA THR A 156 -0.40 4.26 -10.57
C THR A 156 -0.55 4.91 -9.20
N PHE A 157 0.26 5.93 -8.89
CA PHE A 157 0.19 6.65 -7.62
C PHE A 157 -1.17 7.36 -7.45
N PHE A 158 -1.67 8.01 -8.49
CA PHE A 158 -2.98 8.66 -8.45
C PHE A 158 -4.11 7.68 -8.16
N PHE A 159 -4.23 6.61 -8.96
CA PHE A 159 -5.33 5.66 -8.83
C PHE A 159 -5.22 4.79 -7.57
N CYS A 160 -4.03 4.31 -7.22
CA CYS A 160 -3.87 3.37 -6.12
C CYS A 160 -3.80 4.02 -4.74
N ARG A 161 -3.32 5.27 -4.64
CA ARG A 161 -3.09 5.94 -3.35
C ARG A 161 -4.05 7.10 -3.15
N ILE A 162 -4.24 7.98 -4.13
CA ILE A 162 -5.12 9.16 -3.94
C ILE A 162 -6.59 8.78 -4.12
N LEU A 163 -6.95 8.12 -5.23
CA LEU A 163 -8.35 7.83 -5.56
C LEU A 163 -8.98 6.73 -4.69
N LEU A 164 -8.16 5.91 -4.04
CA LEU A 164 -8.63 4.86 -3.14
C LEU A 164 -9.37 5.44 -1.92
N PHE A 165 -8.97 6.61 -1.42
CA PHE A 165 -9.63 7.26 -0.28
C PHE A 165 -11.03 7.80 -0.62
N PRO A 166 -11.24 8.60 -1.69
CA PRO A 166 -12.58 8.96 -2.15
C PRO A 166 -13.45 7.74 -2.46
N PHE A 167 -12.89 6.70 -3.08
CA PHE A 167 -13.62 5.47 -3.37
C PHE A 167 -14.09 4.76 -2.09
N MET A 168 -13.25 4.70 -1.05
CA MET A 168 -13.63 4.14 0.25
C MET A 168 -14.82 4.91 0.87
N TYR A 169 -14.79 6.24 0.83
CA TYR A 169 -15.90 7.09 1.32
C TYR A 169 -17.16 6.88 0.48
N TRP A 170 -17.02 6.72 -0.83
CA TRP A 170 -18.14 6.41 -1.72
C TRP A 170 -18.78 5.06 -1.41
N SER A 171 -17.97 4.01 -1.29
CA SER A 171 -18.45 2.66 -1.00
C SER A 171 -19.16 2.60 0.36
N TYR A 172 -18.63 3.29 1.38
CA TYR A 172 -19.30 3.43 2.67
C TYR A 172 -20.62 4.21 2.56
N GLY A 173 -20.63 5.32 1.81
CA GLY A 173 -21.85 6.10 1.56
C GLY A 173 -22.94 5.26 0.89
N GLN A 174 -22.57 4.45 -0.11
CA GLN A 174 -23.52 3.57 -0.80
C GLN A 174 -24.07 2.47 0.13
N GLN A 175 -23.26 1.92 1.05
CA GLN A 175 -23.71 0.94 2.04
C GLN A 175 -24.68 1.52 3.08
N GLN A 176 -24.54 2.81 3.40
CA GLN A 176 -25.37 3.51 4.38
C GLN A 176 -26.49 4.35 3.75
N GLY A 177 -26.62 4.33 2.41
CA GLY A 177 -27.61 5.15 1.68
C GLY A 177 -27.36 6.66 1.76
N LEU A 178 -26.12 7.09 2.01
CA LEU A 178 -25.74 8.49 2.22
C LEU A 178 -25.05 9.08 0.97
N SER A 179 -25.24 10.38 0.77
CA SER A 179 -24.49 11.13 -0.25
C SER A 179 -23.02 11.30 0.16
N LEU A 180 -22.11 11.36 -0.82
CA LEU A 180 -20.65 11.45 -0.62
C LEU A 180 -20.21 12.57 0.34
N LEU A 181 -20.88 13.72 0.28
CA LEU A 181 -20.58 14.89 1.11
C LEU A 181 -21.05 14.74 2.57
N GLN A 182 -22.00 13.86 2.83
CA GLN A 182 -22.51 13.60 4.18
C GLN A 182 -21.71 12.52 4.92
N VAL A 183 -20.96 11.69 4.19
CA VAL A 183 -20.13 10.62 4.75
C VAL A 183 -19.11 11.13 5.78
N PRO A 184 -18.35 12.23 5.54
CA PRO A 184 -17.42 12.76 6.54
C PRO A 184 -18.10 13.20 7.83
N SER A 185 -19.35 13.68 7.78
CA SER A 185 -20.07 14.13 8.97
C SER A 185 -20.65 12.97 9.80
N ARG A 186 -20.73 11.77 9.22
CA ARG A 186 -21.26 10.57 9.87
C ARG A 186 -20.17 9.65 10.43
N ILE A 187 -19.00 9.64 9.80
CA ILE A 187 -17.82 8.93 10.30
C ILE A 187 -17.27 9.68 11.53
N PRO A 188 -16.86 8.97 12.60
CA PRO A 188 -16.27 9.62 13.77
C PRO A 188 -15.12 10.55 13.42
N PHE A 189 -15.06 11.72 14.05
CA PHE A 189 -14.11 12.78 13.70
C PHE A 189 -12.65 12.32 13.70
N TYR A 190 -12.24 11.50 14.67
CA TYR A 190 -10.88 10.96 14.76
C TYR A 190 -10.48 10.11 13.54
N CYS A 191 -11.43 9.35 12.95
CA CYS A 191 -11.17 8.58 11.73
C CYS A 191 -10.92 9.50 10.53
N ASN A 192 -11.69 10.58 10.39
CA ASN A 192 -11.49 11.56 9.32
C ASN A 192 -10.16 12.30 9.47
N VAL A 193 -9.79 12.69 10.69
CA VAL A 193 -8.50 13.33 10.97
C VAL A 193 -7.35 12.39 10.64
N ALA A 194 -7.40 11.14 11.13
CA ALA A 194 -6.39 10.14 10.81
C ALA A 194 -6.27 9.92 9.28
N ASN A 195 -7.39 9.85 8.59
CA ASN A 195 -7.42 9.70 7.14
C ASN A 195 -6.81 10.91 6.41
N ALA A 196 -7.11 12.13 6.87
CA ALA A 196 -6.52 13.35 6.34
C ALA A 196 -5.00 13.41 6.54
N PHE A 197 -4.52 12.99 7.72
CA PHE A 197 -3.08 12.87 8.00
C PHE A 197 -2.38 11.85 7.08
N LEU A 198 -3.07 10.78 6.67
CA LEU A 198 -2.53 9.81 5.72
C LEU A 198 -2.55 10.31 4.27
N VAL A 199 -3.56 11.08 3.87
CA VAL A 199 -3.75 11.58 2.50
C VAL A 199 -2.89 12.81 2.21
N ALA A 200 -2.72 13.73 3.17
CA ALA A 200 -2.03 15.00 2.97
C ALA A 200 -0.58 14.84 2.42
N PRO A 201 0.26 13.94 2.96
CA PRO A 201 1.58 13.68 2.38
C PRO A 201 1.47 13.12 0.96
N GLN A 202 0.49 12.26 0.69
CA GLN A 202 0.33 11.63 -0.63
C GLN A 202 -0.03 12.67 -1.70
N ILE A 203 -0.93 13.61 -1.40
CA ILE A 203 -1.27 14.73 -2.31
C ILE A 203 -0.05 15.63 -2.57
N TYR A 204 0.74 15.92 -1.53
CA TYR A 204 1.97 16.71 -1.67
C TYR A 204 2.98 16.02 -2.61
N TRP A 205 3.21 14.73 -2.41
CA TRP A 205 4.10 13.93 -3.26
C TRP A 205 3.60 13.86 -4.70
N PHE A 206 2.30 13.65 -4.91
CA PHE A 206 1.72 13.65 -6.25
C PHE A 206 1.94 14.99 -6.96
N SER A 207 1.73 16.10 -6.26
CA SER A 207 1.97 17.44 -6.80
C SER A 207 3.43 17.63 -7.22
N LEU A 208 4.39 17.09 -6.46
CA LEU A 208 5.81 17.13 -6.79
C LEU A 208 6.13 16.27 -8.03
N LEU A 209 5.53 15.09 -8.13
CA LEU A 209 5.67 14.19 -9.29
C LEU A 209 5.06 14.82 -10.57
N CYS A 210 3.88 15.43 -10.48
CA CYS A 210 3.25 16.18 -11.58
C CYS A 210 4.14 17.33 -12.06
N LYS A 211 4.69 18.15 -11.15
CA LYS A 211 5.61 19.25 -11.50
C LYS A 211 6.87 18.77 -12.20
N LYS A 212 7.35 17.56 -11.90
CA LYS A 212 8.52 16.96 -12.57
C LYS A 212 8.14 16.34 -13.92
N ALA A 213 7.00 15.65 -14.01
CA ALA A 213 6.47 15.17 -15.28
C ALA A 213 6.30 16.33 -16.26
N ALA A 214 5.67 17.43 -15.81
CA ALA A 214 5.54 18.65 -16.62
C ALA A 214 6.89 19.16 -17.12
N ARG A 215 7.92 19.26 -16.26
CA ARG A 215 9.28 19.64 -16.66
C ARG A 215 9.94 18.67 -17.65
N LEU A 216 9.70 17.37 -17.50
CA LEU A 216 10.22 16.33 -18.40
C LEU A 216 9.54 16.37 -19.79
N PHE A 217 8.25 16.71 -19.82
CA PHE A 217 7.45 16.84 -21.05
C PHE A 217 7.57 18.22 -21.70
N SER A 218 7.94 19.27 -20.96
CA SER A 218 8.22 20.61 -21.49
C SER A 218 9.65 20.77 -22.00
N ALA A 219 10.54 19.82 -21.72
CA ALA A 219 11.93 19.82 -22.20
C ALA A 219 12.20 19.37 -23.67
N PRO A 220 11.24 19.17 -24.61
CA PRO A 220 11.56 18.97 -26.01
C PRO A 220 11.21 20.20 -26.87
N SER A 221 12.12 21.19 -26.96
CA SER A 221 12.39 21.95 -28.20
C SER A 221 13.51 23.03 -28.11
N ALA A 222 14.33 23.12 -27.05
CA ALA A 222 15.33 24.21 -26.94
C ALA A 222 16.69 23.91 -27.61
N LYS A 223 16.76 23.05 -28.63
CA LYS A 223 17.98 22.89 -29.44
C LYS A 223 17.70 22.29 -30.81
N LYS A 224 17.34 23.16 -31.77
CA LYS A 224 17.71 23.11 -33.19
C LYS A 224 17.17 24.39 -33.85
N ASP A 225 17.83 25.51 -33.55
CA ASP A 225 17.87 26.70 -34.41
C ASP A 225 19.25 27.32 -34.19
N GLY A 226 20.04 27.45 -35.26
CA GLY A 226 21.43 27.91 -35.27
C GLY A 226 22.34 26.94 -36.00
#